data_AF-A0A328A7Z9-F1
#
_entry.id   AF-A0A328A7Z9-F1
#
_cell.length_a   1.000
_cell.length_b   1.000
_cell.length_c   1.000
_cell.angle_alpha   90.00
_cell.angle_beta   90.00
_cell.angle_gamma   90.00
#
_symmetry.space_group_name_H-M   'P 1'
#
loop_
_entity.id
_entity.type
_entity.pdbx_description
1 polymer ?
#
loop_
_entity_poly.entity_id
_entity_poly.type
_entity_poly.pdbx_seq_one_letter_code
_entity_poly.pdbx_strand_id
1 'polypeptide(L)'
;IFLEAGIHAREWIAPAAATFIINQLLTSEVENIKELAENYTWYVLPHANPDGYVYTHTTNRLWRKTRTPYGSCFGADPNRNWGFHWNEVGASSSACSDTYAGPSAFSEIETLSLSKFIEGLKGKVQLYLSLHAYSQYLLYP
;
A
#
# COMPACT_ATOMS: atom_id res chain seq x y z
N ILE A 1 8.11 10.10 -9.29
CA ILE A 1 8.17 8.73 -8.71
C ILE A 1 7.07 8.63 -7.66
N PHE A 2 6.26 7.57 -7.67
CA PHE A 2 5.27 7.30 -6.64
C PHE A 2 5.73 6.12 -5.79
N LEU A 3 5.75 6.27 -4.48
CA LEU A 3 6.11 5.23 -3.52
C LEU A 3 5.00 5.10 -2.49
N GLU A 4 4.47 3.91 -2.31
CA GLU A 4 3.60 3.60 -1.18
C GLU A 4 4.10 2.42 -0.36
N ALA A 5 3.68 2.40 0.89
CA ALA A 5 3.97 1.34 1.83
C ALA A 5 2.80 1.14 2.81
N GLY A 6 2.82 -0.01 3.49
CA GLY A 6 1.89 -0.27 4.59
C GLY A 6 0.46 -0.54 4.13
N ILE A 7 0.27 -0.96 2.88
CA ILE A 7 -1.05 -1.39 2.39
C ILE A 7 -1.52 -2.67 3.12
N HIS A 8 -0.60 -3.58 3.47
CA HIS A 8 -0.86 -4.65 4.44
C HIS A 8 -0.41 -4.25 5.83
N ALA A 9 -1.34 -4.22 6.77
CA ALA A 9 -1.14 -3.65 8.09
C ALA A 9 0.01 -4.27 8.90
N ARG A 10 0.16 -5.60 8.87
CA ARG A 10 1.20 -6.31 9.66
C ARG A 10 2.64 -6.10 9.17
N GLU A 11 2.84 -5.54 7.98
CA GLU A 11 4.14 -5.43 7.32
C GLU A 11 4.91 -4.18 7.76
N TRP A 12 5.14 -4.06 9.07
CA TRP A 12 5.67 -2.84 9.72
C TRP A 12 6.99 -2.31 9.18
N ILE A 13 7.81 -3.17 8.57
CA ILE A 13 9.08 -2.75 7.96
C ILE A 13 8.86 -1.87 6.73
N ALA A 14 7.73 -2.02 6.00
CA ALA A 14 7.48 -1.24 4.80
C ALA A 14 7.24 0.25 5.12
N PRO A 15 6.35 0.63 6.06
CA PRO A 15 6.26 2.02 6.51
C PRO A 15 7.57 2.59 7.08
N ALA A 16 8.33 1.78 7.84
CA ALA A 16 9.61 2.20 8.38
C ALA A 16 10.66 2.47 7.28
N ALA A 17 10.69 1.64 6.23
CA ALA A 17 11.55 1.86 5.08
C ALA A 17 11.12 3.10 4.27
N ALA A 18 9.81 3.31 4.09
CA ALA A 18 9.31 4.51 3.41
C ALA A 18 9.70 5.81 4.14
N THR A 19 9.58 5.86 5.47
CA THR A 19 10.01 7.01 6.26
C THR A 19 11.53 7.19 6.28
N PHE A 20 12.29 6.10 6.29
CA PHE A 20 13.74 6.14 6.11
C PHE A 20 14.14 6.74 4.75
N ILE A 21 13.48 6.32 3.66
CA ILE A 21 13.71 6.85 2.32
C ILE A 21 13.40 8.35 2.28
N ILE A 22 12.28 8.79 2.86
CA ILE A 22 11.96 10.22 2.99
C ILE A 22 13.10 10.96 3.69
N ASN A 23 13.59 10.44 4.82
CA ASN A 23 14.69 11.06 5.54
C ASN A 23 15.97 11.15 4.69
N GLN A 24 16.32 10.09 3.96
CA GLN A 24 17.49 10.09 3.08
C GLN A 24 17.35 11.13 1.96
N LEU A 25 16.18 11.23 1.32
CA LEU A 25 15.93 12.23 0.28
C LEU A 25 16.04 13.68 0.80
N LEU A 26 15.73 13.90 2.09
CA LEU A 26 15.76 15.24 2.70
C LEU A 26 17.10 15.62 3.33
N THR A 27 17.90 14.66 3.76
CA THR A 27 19.04 14.92 4.67
C THR A 27 20.36 14.30 4.22
N SER A 28 20.37 13.49 3.17
CA SER A 28 21.59 12.80 2.76
C SER A 28 22.60 13.77 2.16
N GLU A 29 23.86 13.60 2.57
CA GLU A 29 25.01 14.29 1.98
C GLU A 29 25.62 13.52 0.80
N VAL A 30 25.10 12.33 0.48
CA VAL A 30 25.59 11.50 -0.62
C VAL A 30 25.06 12.05 -1.94
N GLU A 31 25.97 12.39 -2.86
CA GLU A 31 25.67 13.11 -4.10
C GLU A 31 24.58 12.44 -4.95
N ASN A 32 24.65 11.12 -5.15
CA ASN A 32 23.66 10.40 -5.92
C ASN A 32 22.24 10.42 -5.29
N ILE A 33 22.13 10.54 -3.96
CA ILE A 33 20.84 10.66 -3.29
C ILE A 33 20.30 12.09 -3.44
N LYS A 34 21.17 13.10 -3.37
CA LYS A 34 20.79 14.50 -3.67
C LYS A 34 20.28 14.65 -5.09
N GLU A 35 20.99 14.08 -6.07
CA GLU A 35 20.55 14.07 -7.46
C GLU A 35 19.16 13.42 -7.62
N LEU A 36 18.88 12.33 -6.90
CA LEU A 36 17.56 11.70 -6.90
C LEU A 36 16.48 12.58 -6.26
N ALA A 37 16.81 13.33 -5.21
CA ALA A 37 15.88 14.23 -4.54
C ALA A 37 15.57 15.49 -5.37
N GLU A 38 16.58 16.04 -6.04
CA GLU A 38 16.48 17.29 -6.79
C GLU A 38 15.89 17.11 -8.19
N ASN A 39 16.19 15.99 -8.86
CA ASN A 39 15.75 15.78 -10.25
C ASN A 39 14.38 15.11 -10.38
N TYR A 40 13.80 14.58 -9.30
CA TYR A 40 12.51 13.88 -9.35
C TYR A 40 11.52 14.43 -8.33
N THR A 41 10.26 14.58 -8.74
CA THR A 41 9.16 14.73 -7.79
C THR A 41 8.81 13.38 -7.18
N TRP A 42 8.94 13.27 -5.86
CA TRP A 42 8.55 12.10 -5.08
C TRP A 42 7.16 12.30 -4.45
N TYR A 43 6.23 11.41 -4.77
CA TYR A 43 4.96 11.28 -4.07
C TYR A 43 5.08 10.06 -3.15
N VAL A 44 5.08 10.27 -1.83
CA VAL A 44 5.27 9.20 -0.86
C VAL A 44 4.05 9.06 0.03
N LEU A 45 3.42 7.88 0.03
CA LEU A 45 2.37 7.47 0.96
C LEU A 45 2.98 6.43 1.93
N PRO A 46 3.50 6.84 3.09
CA PRO A 46 4.19 5.92 4.00
C PRO A 46 3.24 4.92 4.66
N HIS A 47 1.93 5.18 4.60
CA HIS A 47 0.93 4.30 5.20
C HIS A 47 -0.38 4.28 4.39
N ALA A 48 -0.60 3.23 3.60
CA ALA A 48 -1.81 3.09 2.78
C ALA A 48 -3.03 2.50 3.50
N ASN A 49 -2.85 1.82 4.64
CA ASN A 49 -3.94 1.19 5.43
C ASN A 49 -3.89 1.58 6.92
N PRO A 50 -4.18 2.86 7.27
CA PRO A 50 -3.98 3.37 8.62
C PRO A 50 -4.81 2.62 9.68
N ASP A 51 -6.06 2.28 9.39
CA ASP A 51 -6.94 1.59 10.34
C ASP A 51 -6.43 0.17 10.66
N GLY A 52 -6.05 -0.57 9.63
CA GLY A 52 -5.46 -1.90 9.81
C GLY A 52 -4.18 -1.82 10.63
N TYR A 53 -3.32 -0.83 10.39
CA TYR A 53 -2.08 -0.66 11.14
C TYR A 53 -2.32 -0.33 12.60
N VAL A 54 -3.20 0.61 12.93
CA VAL A 54 -3.59 0.86 14.33
C VAL A 54 -4.09 -0.42 14.98
N TYR A 55 -4.91 -1.22 14.28
CA TYR A 55 -5.41 -2.49 14.79
C TYR A 55 -4.29 -3.51 15.06
N THR A 56 -3.16 -3.46 14.35
CA THR A 56 -1.99 -4.30 14.66
C THR A 56 -1.26 -3.90 15.93
N HIS A 57 -1.40 -2.65 16.38
CA HIS A 57 -0.82 -2.17 17.63
C HIS A 57 -1.77 -2.37 18.82
N THR A 58 -3.08 -2.36 18.59
CA THR A 58 -4.08 -2.36 19.67
C THR A 58 -4.79 -3.68 19.89
N THR A 59 -4.87 -4.57 18.89
CA THR A 59 -5.70 -5.78 18.99
C THR A 59 -5.07 -7.03 18.37
N ASN A 60 -4.67 -6.99 17.10
CA ASN A 60 -4.14 -8.17 16.42
C ASN A 60 -2.92 -7.83 15.56
N ARG A 61 -1.73 -8.14 16.09
CA ARG A 61 -0.45 -7.90 15.42
C ARG A 61 -0.35 -8.48 14.01
N LEU A 62 -1.02 -9.60 13.73
CA LEU A 62 -0.95 -10.27 12.43
C LEU A 62 -2.08 -9.87 11.47
N TRP A 63 -2.85 -8.83 11.81
CA TRP A 63 -3.88 -8.29 10.92
C TRP A 63 -3.30 -7.76 9.62
N ARG A 64 -3.94 -8.08 8.49
CA ARG A 64 -3.46 -7.74 7.14
C ARG A 64 -4.35 -6.72 6.43
N LYS A 65 -5.66 -6.92 6.54
CA LYS A 65 -6.70 -6.26 5.74
C LYS A 65 -6.99 -4.83 6.19
N THR A 66 -7.88 -4.14 5.47
CA THR A 66 -8.54 -2.91 5.95
C THR A 66 -9.45 -3.20 7.14
N ARG A 67 -10.29 -2.24 7.57
CA ARG A 67 -11.20 -2.39 8.72
C ARG A 67 -12.68 -2.18 8.41
N THR A 68 -13.06 -2.05 7.13
CA THR A 68 -14.47 -1.97 6.69
C THR A 68 -15.29 -3.16 7.20
N PRO A 69 -16.47 -2.97 7.81
CA PRO A 69 -17.30 -4.08 8.31
C PRO A 69 -18.00 -4.82 7.16
N TYR A 70 -17.93 -6.15 7.20
CA TYR A 70 -18.57 -7.08 6.27
C TYR A 70 -19.32 -8.18 7.06
N GLY A 71 -20.42 -7.80 7.71
CA GLY A 71 -21.17 -8.68 8.61
C GLY A 71 -20.39 -8.96 9.90
N SER A 72 -20.13 -10.24 10.20
CA SER A 72 -19.30 -10.64 11.35
C SER A 72 -17.79 -10.54 11.07
N CYS A 73 -17.40 -10.32 9.82
CA CYS A 73 -16.01 -10.22 9.39
C CYS A 73 -15.65 -8.78 9.00
N PHE A 74 -14.35 -8.48 8.93
CA PHE A 74 -13.85 -7.12 8.72
C PHE A 74 -12.75 -7.10 7.68
N GLY A 75 -12.73 -6.05 6.89
CA GLY A 75 -11.72 -5.69 5.91
C GLY A 75 -11.72 -6.54 4.65
N ALA A 76 -11.37 -5.91 3.54
CA ALA A 76 -10.88 -6.59 2.35
C ALA A 76 -9.34 -6.53 2.32
N ASP A 77 -8.70 -7.41 1.56
CA ASP A 77 -7.29 -7.31 1.22
C ASP A 77 -7.12 -6.15 0.22
N PRO A 78 -6.52 -5.03 0.64
CA PRO A 78 -6.38 -3.86 -0.23
C PRO A 78 -5.48 -4.11 -1.45
N ASN A 79 -4.63 -5.15 -1.45
CA ASN A 79 -3.85 -5.55 -2.63
C ASN A 79 -4.54 -6.65 -3.47
N ARG A 80 -5.85 -6.87 -3.24
CA ARG A 80 -6.76 -7.63 -4.13
C ARG A 80 -7.99 -6.82 -4.56
N ASN A 81 -8.08 -5.55 -4.12
CA ASN A 81 -9.24 -4.69 -4.31
C ASN A 81 -9.07 -3.70 -5.48
N TRP A 82 -8.04 -3.85 -6.32
CA TRP A 82 -7.81 -2.98 -7.48
C TRP A 82 -8.64 -3.42 -8.70
N GLY A 83 -8.94 -2.47 -9.59
CA GLY A 83 -9.76 -2.69 -10.79
C GLY A 83 -9.09 -3.44 -11.96
N PHE A 84 -7.91 -4.03 -11.76
CA PHE A 84 -7.22 -4.83 -12.78
C PHE A 84 -7.48 -6.31 -12.54
N HIS A 85 -8.17 -6.99 -13.48
CA HIS A 85 -8.52 -8.41 -13.38
C HIS A 85 -9.12 -8.79 -12.00
N TRP A 86 -10.02 -7.94 -11.50
CA TRP A 86 -10.50 -8.03 -10.13
C TRP A 86 -11.18 -9.36 -9.84
N ASN A 87 -10.68 -10.05 -8.81
CA ASN A 87 -11.20 -11.32 -8.31
C ASN A 87 -11.29 -12.45 -9.38
N GLU A 88 -10.44 -12.41 -10.41
CA GLU A 88 -10.33 -13.50 -11.40
C GLU A 88 -9.53 -14.71 -10.87
N VAL A 89 -8.36 -14.46 -10.27
CA VAL A 89 -7.47 -15.50 -9.71
C VAL A 89 -6.75 -14.98 -8.46
N GLY A 90 -6.44 -15.87 -7.51
CA GLY A 90 -5.54 -15.54 -6.38
C GLY A 90 -6.16 -14.64 -5.31
N ALA A 91 -7.49 -14.53 -5.28
CA ALA A 91 -8.28 -13.79 -4.30
C ALA A 91 -9.48 -14.64 -3.83
N SER A 92 -10.10 -14.23 -2.73
CA SER A 92 -11.27 -14.92 -2.15
C SER A 92 -12.51 -14.03 -2.20
N SER A 93 -13.67 -14.65 -2.39
CA SER A 93 -14.98 -13.98 -2.23
C SER A 93 -15.55 -14.12 -0.81
N SER A 94 -14.86 -14.82 0.09
CA SER A 94 -15.29 -14.96 1.49
C SER A 94 -14.75 -13.81 2.34
N ALA A 95 -15.66 -13.03 2.94
CA ALA A 95 -15.32 -11.85 3.76
C ALA A 95 -14.38 -12.15 4.94
N CYS A 96 -14.37 -13.39 5.43
CA CYS A 96 -13.55 -13.82 6.55
C CYS A 96 -12.15 -14.30 6.13
N SER A 97 -11.88 -14.40 4.82
CA SER A 97 -10.56 -14.73 4.29
C SER A 97 -9.59 -13.56 4.44
N ASP A 98 -8.32 -13.85 4.68
CA ASP A 98 -7.22 -12.88 4.64
C ASP A 98 -6.99 -12.27 3.25
N THR A 99 -7.44 -12.95 2.19
CA THR A 99 -7.31 -12.51 0.78
C THR A 99 -8.67 -12.13 0.19
N TYR A 100 -9.63 -11.73 1.03
CA TYR A 100 -10.95 -11.29 0.57
C TYR A 100 -10.82 -10.09 -0.38
N ALA A 101 -11.35 -10.19 -1.60
CA ALA A 101 -11.19 -9.15 -2.62
C ALA A 101 -12.08 -7.91 -2.41
N GLY A 102 -12.99 -7.93 -1.43
CA GLY A 102 -14.08 -6.96 -1.29
C GLY A 102 -15.33 -7.38 -2.06
N PRO A 103 -16.45 -6.65 -1.94
CA PRO A 103 -17.68 -6.88 -2.72
C PRO A 103 -17.57 -6.41 -4.17
N SER A 104 -16.66 -5.48 -4.46
CA SER A 104 -16.37 -4.97 -5.81
C SER A 104 -14.95 -4.41 -5.85
N ALA A 105 -14.40 -4.19 -7.04
CA ALA A 105 -13.19 -3.39 -7.20
C ALA A 105 -13.37 -2.01 -6.56
N PHE A 106 -12.33 -1.52 -5.90
CA PHE A 106 -12.28 -0.24 -5.18
C PHE A 106 -13.41 -0.06 -4.14
N SER A 107 -13.83 -1.16 -3.52
CA SER A 107 -14.81 -1.11 -2.42
C SER A 107 -14.22 -0.50 -1.14
N GLU A 108 -12.91 -0.61 -0.93
CA GLU A 108 -12.23 -0.01 0.21
C GLU A 108 -11.92 1.47 -0.08
N ILE A 109 -12.22 2.35 0.88
CA ILE A 109 -12.00 3.80 0.73
C ILE A 109 -10.52 4.13 0.51
N GLU A 110 -9.62 3.36 1.11
CA GLU A 110 -8.17 3.50 0.96
C GLU A 110 -7.75 3.28 -0.48
N THR A 111 -8.21 2.18 -1.10
CA THR A 111 -7.87 1.85 -2.50
C THR A 111 -8.57 2.76 -3.49
N LEU A 112 -9.83 3.15 -3.23
CA LEU A 112 -10.57 4.09 -4.04
C LEU A 112 -9.93 5.49 -4.05
N SER A 113 -9.51 5.97 -2.88
CA SER A 113 -8.90 7.30 -2.75
C SER A 113 -7.51 7.31 -3.36
N LEU A 114 -6.73 6.25 -3.13
CA LEU A 114 -5.41 6.08 -3.70
C LEU A 114 -5.46 5.99 -5.24
N SER A 115 -6.41 5.22 -5.80
CA SER A 115 -6.55 5.11 -7.25
C SER A 115 -6.90 6.44 -7.90
N LYS A 116 -7.84 7.20 -7.33
CA LYS A 116 -8.21 8.55 -7.79
C LYS A 116 -7.03 9.54 -7.72
N PHE A 117 -6.24 9.48 -6.65
CA PHE A 117 -5.06 10.33 -6.51
C PHE A 117 -4.04 10.03 -7.62
N ILE A 118 -3.72 8.75 -7.84
CA ILE A 118 -2.77 8.32 -8.88
C ILE A 118 -3.30 8.68 -10.27
N GLU A 119 -4.60 8.53 -10.51
CA GLU A 119 -5.24 8.95 -11.77
C GLU A 119 -5.09 10.45 -12.01
N GLY A 120 -5.20 11.29 -10.96
CA GLY A 120 -4.90 12.72 -11.04
C GLY A 120 -3.45 13.05 -11.40
N LEU A 121 -2.54 12.08 -11.25
CA LEU A 121 -1.13 12.17 -11.64
C LEU A 121 -0.82 11.51 -12.99
N LYS A 122 -1.85 11.15 -13.78
CA LYS A 122 -1.67 10.54 -15.10
C LYS A 122 -0.71 11.35 -15.97
N GLY A 123 0.27 10.66 -16.56
CA GLY A 123 1.33 11.27 -17.37
C GLY A 123 2.50 11.87 -16.57
N LYS A 124 2.40 11.97 -15.23
CA LYS A 124 3.49 12.45 -14.36
C LYS A 124 4.24 11.33 -13.64
N VAL A 125 3.58 10.19 -13.41
CA VAL A 125 4.19 9.03 -12.75
C VAL A 125 4.95 8.19 -13.77
N GLN A 126 6.28 8.17 -13.66
CA GLN A 126 7.17 7.32 -14.48
C GLN A 126 7.55 5.99 -13.80
N LEU A 127 7.43 5.92 -12.47
CA LEU A 127 7.76 4.76 -11.66
C LEU A 127 6.80 4.68 -10.47
N TYR A 128 6.23 3.50 -10.26
CA TYR A 128 5.38 3.16 -9.12
C TYR A 128 6.06 2.06 -8.29
N LEU A 129 6.31 2.34 -7.02
CA LEU A 129 6.92 1.42 -6.06
C LEU A 129 5.92 1.11 -4.95
N SER A 130 5.64 -0.16 -4.76
CA SER A 130 4.82 -0.69 -3.66
C SER A 130 5.72 -1.50 -2.74
N LEU A 131 5.91 -1.02 -1.50
CA LEU A 131 6.77 -1.69 -0.53
C LEU A 131 5.97 -2.67 0.33
N HIS A 132 6.47 -3.90 0.35
CA HIS A 132 5.86 -5.05 1.04
C HIS A 132 6.89 -5.88 1.80
N ALA A 133 6.42 -6.74 2.69
CA ALA A 133 7.24 -7.75 3.35
C ALA A 133 6.48 -9.06 3.62
N TYR A 134 7.13 -10.23 3.66
CA TYR A 134 8.58 -10.48 3.61
C TYR A 134 8.97 -11.17 2.28
N SER A 135 10.04 -11.97 2.32
CA SER A 135 10.52 -12.88 1.25
C SER A 135 11.59 -12.33 0.31
N GLN A 136 11.96 -11.04 0.42
CA GLN A 136 13.09 -10.46 -0.33
C GLN A 136 12.96 -10.59 -1.85
N TYR A 137 11.78 -10.27 -2.38
CA TYR A 137 11.51 -10.27 -3.82
C TYR A 137 11.41 -8.86 -4.38
N LEU A 138 11.86 -8.71 -5.63
CA LEU A 138 11.52 -7.61 -6.51
C LEU A 138 10.60 -8.16 -7.59
N LEU A 139 9.33 -7.74 -7.58
CA LEU A 139 8.30 -8.23 -8.50
C LEU A 139 7.91 -7.11 -9.47
N TYR A 140 7.60 -7.51 -10.69
CA TYR A 140 7.05 -6.66 -11.75
C TYR A 140 5.92 -7.42 -12.47
N PRO A 141 4.98 -6.71 -13.12
CA PRO A 141 3.85 -7.34 -13.83
C PRO A 141 4.26 -8.26 -14.98
#